data_AF-A0A974QCL6-F1
#
_entry.id   AF-A0A974QCL6-F1
#
_cell.length_a   1.000
_cell.length_b   1.000
_cell.length_c   1.000
_cell.angle_alpha   90.00
_cell.angle_beta   90.00
_cell.angle_gamma   90.00
#
_symmetry.space_group_name_H-M   'P 1'
#
loop_
_entity.id
_entity.type
_entity.pdbx_description
1 polymer ?
#
loop_
_entity_poly.entity_id
_entity_poly.type
_entity_poly.pdbx_seq_one_letter_code
_entity_poly.pdbx_strand_id
1 'polypeptide(L)'
;MLHKSNVVNKTDAYTLSMKNNEIVVDITPLHTGDPDDYRKLVSRTLNILRNSDGEAVGFYGIVETQTSETTRNLSGKEKYGRTDYIVAMNDGEKKLPSVEANYIGKLYYDQEQAPRKEADISLRYEDRQVTGTIIDKTRPHFSLTIDTREPHDVDEDGSFMAALVGTNNRADPKMHGYIDGGFYGKDGEIVAGSVRSRDDDSWGGVFGGEKQE
;
A
#
# COMPACT_ATOMS: atom_id res chain seq x y z
N MET A 1 14.11 -8.23 -8.62
CA MET A 1 12.85 -8.18 -9.40
C MET A 1 11.80 -7.77 -8.38
N LEU A 2 11.28 -6.53 -8.43
CA LEU A 2 10.33 -6.02 -7.42
C LEU A 2 9.07 -6.88 -7.48
N HIS A 3 8.83 -7.67 -6.44
CA HIS A 3 7.65 -8.51 -6.38
C HIS A 3 6.46 -7.66 -5.98
N LYS A 4 5.38 -7.91 -6.70
CA LYS A 4 4.19 -7.11 -6.73
C LYS A 4 3.20 -7.74 -5.75
N SER A 5 2.96 -7.10 -4.60
CA SER A 5 1.87 -7.52 -3.72
C SER A 5 0.55 -7.31 -4.47
N ASN A 6 -0.24 -8.38 -4.54
CA ASN A 6 -1.45 -8.50 -5.35
C ASN A 6 -2.61 -7.69 -4.77
N VAL A 7 -2.54 -6.36 -4.83
CA VAL A 7 -3.71 -5.49 -4.65
C VAL A 7 -4.05 -4.68 -5.91
N VAL A 8 -3.19 -4.64 -6.94
CA VAL A 8 -3.58 -4.08 -8.24
C VAL A 8 -3.01 -4.89 -9.39
N ASN A 9 -3.87 -5.35 -10.28
CA ASN A 9 -3.57 -5.95 -11.59
C ASN A 9 -2.40 -5.26 -12.32
N LYS A 10 -1.68 -5.97 -13.21
CA LYS A 10 -0.71 -5.36 -14.14
C LYS A 10 -1.33 -4.07 -14.69
N THR A 11 -0.85 -2.90 -14.26
CA THR A 11 -1.47 -1.64 -14.66
C THR A 11 -1.11 -1.42 -16.10
N ASP A 12 -2.13 -1.33 -16.94
CA ASP A 12 -2.03 -0.98 -18.35
C ASP A 12 -1.74 0.52 -18.53
N ALA A 13 -1.85 1.31 -17.45
CA ALA A 13 -1.75 2.76 -17.48
C ALA A 13 -0.32 3.28 -17.43
N TYR A 14 0.59 2.61 -16.72
CA TYR A 14 1.97 3.05 -16.53
C TYR A 14 2.87 1.91 -16.07
N THR A 15 4.18 2.12 -16.16
CA THR A 15 5.19 1.28 -15.53
C THR A 15 5.93 2.05 -14.44
N LEU A 16 6.31 1.34 -13.38
CA LEU A 16 7.12 1.87 -12.30
C LEU A 16 8.50 1.26 -12.34
N SER A 17 9.52 2.09 -12.13
CA SER A 17 10.89 1.64 -11.96
C SER A 17 11.63 2.49 -10.95
N MET A 18 12.66 1.92 -10.32
CA MET A 18 13.61 2.65 -9.49
C MET A 18 14.87 2.88 -10.33
N LYS A 19 15.27 4.13 -10.53
CA LYS A 19 16.50 4.52 -11.23
C LYS A 19 17.23 5.58 -10.40
N ASN A 20 18.51 5.35 -10.11
CA ASN A 20 19.33 6.31 -9.34
C ASN A 20 18.66 6.77 -8.02
N ASN A 21 18.07 5.85 -7.25
CA ASN A 21 17.34 6.15 -6.02
C ASN A 21 16.12 7.09 -6.18
N GLU A 22 15.58 7.20 -7.41
CA GLU A 22 14.33 7.91 -7.70
C GLU A 22 13.30 6.96 -8.32
N ILE A 23 12.03 7.20 -8.01
CA ILE A 23 10.92 6.47 -8.61
C ILE A 23 10.52 7.14 -9.92
N VAL A 24 10.59 6.39 -11.00
CA VAL A 24 10.16 6.82 -12.34
C VAL A 24 8.80 6.21 -12.64
N VAL A 25 7.85 7.07 -13.03
CA VAL A 25 6.50 6.68 -13.47
C VAL A 25 6.41 6.97 -14.97
N ASP A 26 6.50 5.92 -15.77
CA ASP A 26 6.44 6.02 -17.23
C ASP A 26 5.02 5.70 -17.68
N ILE A 27 4.30 6.71 -18.18
CA ILE A 27 2.93 6.52 -18.67
C ILE A 27 2.94 5.67 -19.93
N THR A 28 2.08 4.64 -19.96
CA THR A 28 1.88 3.80 -21.15
C THR A 28 1.00 4.55 -22.15
N PRO A 29 1.50 4.86 -23.35
CA PRO A 29 0.71 5.57 -24.37
C PRO A 29 -0.55 4.82 -24.77
N LEU A 30 -1.55 5.56 -25.21
CA LEU A 30 -2.72 4.97 -25.87
C LEU A 30 -2.38 4.71 -27.35
N HIS A 31 -2.86 3.58 -27.87
CA HIS A 31 -2.70 3.19 -29.27
C HIS A 31 -4.08 3.00 -29.93
N THR A 32 -4.92 4.03 -29.84
CA THR A 32 -6.28 4.06 -30.39
C THR A 32 -6.33 4.56 -31.84
N GLY A 33 -5.31 5.30 -32.28
CA GLY A 33 -5.25 5.91 -33.62
C GLY A 33 -5.86 7.31 -33.71
N ASP A 34 -6.49 7.80 -32.65
CA ASP A 34 -6.94 9.20 -32.52
C ASP A 34 -5.82 10.04 -31.86
N PRO A 35 -5.31 11.10 -32.52
CA PRO A 35 -4.23 11.93 -31.97
C PRO A 35 -4.64 12.75 -30.74
N ASP A 36 -5.94 12.93 -30.51
CA ASP A 36 -6.47 13.67 -29.36
C ASP A 36 -6.68 12.76 -28.13
N ASP A 37 -6.44 11.45 -28.25
CA ASP A 37 -6.47 10.53 -27.13
C ASP A 37 -5.22 10.67 -26.28
N TYR A 38 -5.41 10.69 -24.96
CA TYR A 38 -4.30 10.84 -24.05
C TYR A 38 -4.47 10.01 -22.79
N ARG A 39 -3.32 9.63 -22.24
CA ARG A 39 -3.17 9.22 -20.87
C ARG A 39 -2.06 10.06 -20.25
N LYS A 40 -2.29 10.57 -19.05
CA LYS A 40 -1.30 11.39 -18.35
C LYS A 40 -1.27 11.09 -16.86
N LEU A 41 -0.10 11.31 -16.28
CA LEU A 41 0.07 11.38 -14.83
C LEU A 41 -0.62 12.65 -14.32
N VAL A 42 -1.53 12.50 -13.36
CA VAL A 42 -2.18 13.63 -12.67
C VAL A 42 -1.41 13.99 -11.42
N SER A 43 -1.13 12.99 -10.59
CA SER A 43 -0.39 13.15 -9.35
C SER A 43 0.34 11.86 -8.97
N ARG A 44 1.37 11.99 -8.14
CA ARG A 44 2.04 10.86 -7.49
C ARG A 44 2.46 11.27 -6.09
N THR A 45 2.22 10.40 -5.12
CA THR A 45 2.77 10.49 -3.77
C THR A 45 3.37 9.13 -3.48
N LEU A 46 4.67 8.98 -3.72
CA LEU A 46 5.39 7.72 -3.53
C LEU A 46 6.55 7.96 -2.57
N ASN A 47 6.59 7.18 -1.50
CA ASN A 47 7.60 7.27 -0.45
C ASN A 47 8.58 6.12 -0.65
N ILE A 48 9.86 6.46 -0.78
CA ILE A 48 10.95 5.49 -0.88
C ILE A 48 11.26 4.99 0.53
N LEU A 49 11.31 3.68 0.69
CA LEU A 49 11.73 3.02 1.92
C LEU A 49 13.22 2.70 1.79
N ARG A 50 14.00 3.13 2.79
CA ARG A 50 15.46 3.03 2.78
C ARG A 50 15.95 2.19 3.95
N ASN A 51 16.90 1.30 3.67
CA ASN A 51 17.61 0.58 4.73
C ASN A 51 18.50 1.52 5.54
N SER A 52 19.09 0.97 6.60
CA SER A 52 20.05 1.62 7.49
C SER A 52 21.28 2.24 6.78
N ASP A 53 21.65 1.74 5.60
CA ASP A 53 22.74 2.30 4.77
C ASP A 53 22.26 3.44 3.83
N GLY A 54 20.96 3.76 3.84
CA GLY A 54 20.33 4.75 2.97
C GLY A 54 19.98 4.24 1.56
N GLU A 55 20.16 2.95 1.29
CA GLU A 55 19.82 2.34 0.00
C GLU A 55 18.32 2.11 -0.12
N ALA A 56 17.76 2.34 -1.31
CA ALA A 56 16.33 2.14 -1.55
C ALA A 56 16.01 0.65 -1.65
N VAL A 57 15.21 0.14 -0.72
CA VAL A 57 14.77 -1.28 -0.70
C VAL A 57 13.36 -1.48 -1.25
N GLY A 58 12.62 -0.39 -1.40
CA GLY A 58 11.26 -0.41 -1.93
C GLY A 58 10.59 0.94 -1.87
N PHE A 59 9.30 0.97 -2.15
CA PHE A 59 8.48 2.17 -2.07
C PHE A 59 7.00 1.84 -1.92
N TYR A 60 6.24 2.79 -1.40
CA TYR A 60 4.78 2.70 -1.30
C TYR A 60 4.10 4.05 -1.51
N GLY A 61 2.81 4.04 -1.82
CA GLY A 61 1.98 5.24 -1.91
C GLY A 61 0.95 5.18 -3.04
N ILE A 62 0.68 6.32 -3.67
CA ILE A 62 -0.39 6.49 -4.66
C ILE A 62 0.11 7.04 -5.99
N VAL A 63 -0.51 6.55 -7.08
CA VAL A 63 -0.36 7.09 -8.44
C VAL A 63 -1.74 7.40 -8.99
N GLU A 64 -1.92 8.61 -9.53
CA GLU A 64 -3.15 9.04 -10.17
C GLU A 64 -2.92 9.28 -11.66
N THR A 65 -3.75 8.67 -12.48
CA THR A 65 -3.75 8.88 -13.93
C THR A 65 -5.11 9.36 -14.40
N GLN A 66 -5.10 10.10 -15.51
CA GLN A 66 -6.31 10.47 -16.24
C GLN A 66 -6.17 9.95 -17.66
N THR A 67 -7.22 9.27 -18.12
CA THR A 67 -7.32 8.75 -19.48
C THR A 67 -8.49 9.43 -20.18
N SER A 68 -8.28 9.84 -21.42
CA SER A 68 -9.30 10.23 -22.38
C SER A 68 -9.08 9.39 -23.62
N GLU A 69 -10.00 8.50 -23.94
CA GLU A 69 -9.86 7.61 -25.09
C GLU A 69 -11.14 7.51 -25.92
N THR A 70 -10.96 7.39 -27.23
CA THR A 70 -12.04 7.12 -28.17
C THR A 70 -12.43 5.65 -28.06
N THR A 71 -13.69 5.42 -27.69
CA THR A 71 -14.21 4.06 -27.55
C THR A 71 -14.38 3.41 -28.92
N ARG A 72 -13.88 2.17 -29.08
CA ARG A 72 -13.86 1.48 -30.39
C ARG A 72 -15.24 1.28 -31.04
N ASN A 73 -16.34 1.43 -30.27
CA ASN A 73 -17.70 1.11 -30.71
C ASN A 73 -18.71 2.26 -30.55
N LEU A 74 -18.31 3.45 -30.09
CA LEU A 74 -19.20 4.63 -29.97
C LEU A 74 -18.49 5.87 -30.49
N SER A 75 -19.25 6.85 -31.02
CA SER A 75 -18.73 8.12 -31.55
C SER A 75 -18.32 9.12 -30.45
N GLY A 76 -17.84 8.63 -29.30
CA GLY A 76 -17.63 9.41 -28.09
C GLY A 76 -16.31 9.11 -27.38
N LYS A 77 -15.83 10.11 -26.64
CA LYS A 77 -14.64 10.01 -25.79
C LYS A 77 -15.05 9.69 -24.37
N GLU A 78 -14.50 8.61 -23.83
CA GLU A 78 -14.60 8.33 -22.40
C GLU A 78 -13.47 9.04 -21.67
N LYS A 79 -13.80 9.68 -20.56
CA LYS A 79 -12.84 10.33 -19.67
C LYS A 79 -12.99 9.74 -18.28
N TYR A 80 -11.92 9.15 -17.77
CA TYR A 80 -11.92 8.57 -16.44
C TYR A 80 -10.59 8.81 -15.72
N GLY A 81 -10.69 8.98 -14.41
CA GLY A 81 -9.56 9.03 -13.49
C GLY A 81 -9.36 7.66 -12.86
N ARG A 82 -8.11 7.36 -12.53
CA ARG A 82 -7.72 6.14 -11.82
C ARG A 82 -6.72 6.48 -10.74
N THR A 83 -6.94 5.95 -9.54
CA THR A 83 -6.01 6.02 -8.42
C THR A 83 -5.57 4.61 -8.08
N ASP A 84 -4.27 4.35 -8.16
CA ASP A 84 -3.66 3.07 -7.82
C ASP A 84 -2.87 3.21 -6.51
N TYR A 85 -3.06 2.27 -5.59
CA TYR A 85 -2.31 2.15 -4.35
C TYR A 85 -1.20 1.12 -4.52
N ILE A 86 0.04 1.56 -4.36
CA ILE A 86 1.23 0.81 -4.72
C ILE A 86 2.06 0.50 -3.48
N VAL A 87 2.49 -0.75 -3.36
CA VAL A 87 3.62 -1.15 -2.52
C VAL A 87 4.51 -2.08 -3.36
N ALA A 88 5.81 -1.81 -3.38
CA ALA A 88 6.78 -2.58 -4.13
C ALA A 88 8.06 -2.70 -3.31
N MET A 89 8.39 -3.93 -2.92
CA MET A 89 9.56 -4.24 -2.10
C MET A 89 10.49 -5.19 -2.84
N ASN A 90 11.78 -5.13 -2.52
CA ASN A 90 12.73 -6.14 -2.94
C ASN A 90 12.60 -7.35 -2.01
N ASP A 91 12.10 -8.48 -2.50
CA ASP A 91 11.96 -9.71 -1.70
C ASP A 91 13.29 -10.22 -1.13
N GLY A 92 14.42 -9.91 -1.78
CA GLY A 92 15.74 -10.25 -1.26
C GLY A 92 16.11 -9.50 0.02
N GLU A 93 15.40 -8.40 0.33
CA GLU A 93 15.55 -7.63 1.56
C GLU A 93 14.57 -8.09 2.64
N LYS A 94 13.68 -9.05 2.37
CA LYS A 94 12.71 -9.50 3.37
C LYS A 94 13.43 -10.22 4.52
N LYS A 95 13.10 -9.86 5.74
CA LYS A 95 13.86 -10.23 6.92
C LYS A 95 12.99 -10.27 8.17
N LEU A 96 12.99 -11.41 8.87
CA LEU A 96 12.46 -11.49 10.23
C LEU A 96 13.27 -10.57 11.17
N PRO A 97 12.63 -9.64 11.91
CA PRO A 97 13.34 -8.81 12.86
C PRO A 97 13.98 -9.66 13.97
N SER A 98 15.23 -9.34 14.31
CA SER A 98 16.02 -10.07 15.30
C SER A 98 15.72 -9.68 16.76
N VAL A 99 15.08 -8.53 16.94
CA VAL A 99 14.76 -7.93 18.24
C VAL A 99 13.38 -7.32 18.20
N GLU A 100 12.78 -7.14 19.38
CA GLU A 100 11.56 -6.35 19.52
C GLU A 100 11.74 -4.93 18.96
N ALA A 101 10.71 -4.43 18.30
CA ALA A 101 10.77 -3.14 17.64
C ALA A 101 9.38 -2.52 17.45
N ASN A 102 9.33 -1.19 17.54
CA ASN A 102 8.17 -0.40 17.14
C ASN A 102 8.44 0.20 15.77
N TYR A 103 7.41 0.25 14.94
CA TYR A 103 7.44 0.79 13.59
C TYR A 103 6.38 1.87 13.48
N ILE A 104 6.76 3.04 12.97
CA ILE A 104 5.84 4.15 12.74
C ILE A 104 5.87 4.51 11.26
N GLY A 105 4.70 4.75 10.69
CA GLY A 105 4.56 4.99 9.27
C GLY A 105 3.26 5.65 8.87
N LYS A 106 2.99 5.60 7.56
CA LYS A 106 1.75 6.09 6.95
C LYS A 106 1.04 4.98 6.21
N LEU A 107 -0.28 5.03 6.24
CA LEU A 107 -1.19 4.29 5.37
C LEU A 107 -1.83 5.27 4.40
N TYR A 108 -1.74 4.97 3.10
CA TYR A 108 -2.59 5.59 2.08
C TYR A 108 -3.73 4.64 1.75
N TYR A 109 -4.97 5.10 1.83
CA TYR A 109 -6.14 4.25 1.66
C TYR A 109 -7.27 4.92 0.90
N ASP A 110 -8.20 4.12 0.40
CA ASP A 110 -9.54 4.53 0.00
C ASP A 110 -10.58 3.93 0.95
N GLN A 111 -11.73 4.59 1.04
CA GLN A 111 -12.90 4.01 1.71
C GLN A 111 -14.14 4.61 1.05
N GLU A 112 -15.11 3.76 0.70
CA GLU A 112 -16.39 4.15 0.08
C GLU A 112 -16.20 5.05 -1.14
N GLN A 113 -15.29 4.70 -2.05
CA GLN A 113 -14.98 5.45 -3.27
C GLN A 113 -14.45 6.88 -3.06
N ALA A 114 -14.11 7.25 -1.83
CA ALA A 114 -13.36 8.48 -1.56
C ALA A 114 -11.86 8.12 -1.48
N PRO A 115 -11.07 8.42 -2.53
CA PRO A 115 -9.66 8.07 -2.59
C PRO A 115 -8.80 9.06 -1.80
N ARG A 116 -7.50 8.76 -1.71
CA ARG A 116 -6.44 9.65 -1.21
C ARG A 116 -6.58 10.04 0.27
N LYS A 117 -6.96 9.09 1.11
CA LYS A 117 -6.96 9.30 2.56
C LYS A 117 -5.64 8.84 3.15
N GLU A 118 -5.28 9.43 4.29
CA GLU A 118 -4.06 9.14 5.01
C GLU A 118 -4.38 8.79 6.46
N ALA A 119 -3.73 7.76 6.98
CA ALA A 119 -3.77 7.40 8.39
C ALA A 119 -2.36 7.16 8.93
N ASP A 120 -2.18 7.34 10.23
CA ASP A 120 -0.95 6.94 10.91
C ASP A 120 -1.04 5.43 11.20
N ILE A 121 0.04 4.70 10.90
CA ILE A 121 0.16 3.28 11.28
C ILE A 121 1.28 3.14 12.31
N SER A 122 0.99 2.38 13.37
CA SER A 122 1.97 2.01 14.39
C SER A 122 1.89 0.51 14.61
N LEU A 123 2.99 -0.20 14.32
CA LEU A 123 3.11 -1.63 14.50
C LEU A 123 4.19 -1.93 15.54
N ARG A 124 4.04 -3.05 16.26
CA ARG A 124 5.06 -3.59 17.15
C ARG A 124 5.30 -5.05 16.77
N TYR A 125 6.58 -5.39 16.64
CA TYR A 125 7.06 -6.76 16.57
C TYR A 125 7.60 -7.18 17.94
N GLU A 126 7.11 -8.31 18.45
CA GLU A 126 7.54 -8.91 19.72
C GLU A 126 7.25 -10.41 19.67
N ASP A 127 8.19 -11.25 20.08
CA ASP A 127 8.01 -12.72 20.18
C ASP A 127 7.41 -13.40 18.93
N ARG A 128 7.87 -13.00 17.74
CA ARG A 128 7.32 -13.45 16.43
C ARG A 128 5.85 -13.12 16.20
N GLN A 129 5.35 -12.08 16.86
CA GLN A 129 3.98 -11.60 16.69
C GLN A 129 3.99 -10.13 16.26
N VAL A 130 2.96 -9.75 15.50
CA VAL A 130 2.72 -8.36 15.11
C VAL A 130 1.45 -7.85 15.78
N THR A 131 1.58 -6.71 16.46
CA THR A 131 0.44 -5.97 17.02
C THR A 131 0.48 -4.54 16.51
N GLY A 132 -0.61 -3.78 16.68
CA GLY A 132 -0.60 -2.40 16.24
C GLY A 132 -1.96 -1.76 16.00
N THR A 133 -1.89 -0.53 15.50
CA THR A 133 -3.05 0.33 15.24
C THR A 133 -2.88 1.11 13.94
N ILE A 134 -4.00 1.44 13.34
CA ILE A 134 -4.13 2.41 12.24
C ILE A 134 -5.10 3.47 12.73
N ILE A 135 -4.69 4.73 12.72
CA ILE A 135 -5.47 5.85 13.25
C ILE A 135 -5.54 6.97 12.22
N ASP A 136 -6.73 7.21 11.68
CA ASP A 136 -7.01 8.44 10.93
C ASP A 136 -7.45 9.54 11.90
N LYS A 137 -6.56 10.52 12.13
CA LYS A 137 -6.80 11.66 13.03
C LYS A 137 -7.93 12.58 12.56
N THR A 138 -8.23 12.60 11.27
CA THR A 138 -9.27 13.45 10.67
C THR A 138 -10.60 12.72 10.52
N ARG A 139 -10.55 11.38 10.46
CA ARG A 139 -11.70 10.49 10.34
C ARG A 139 -11.61 9.39 11.39
N PRO A 140 -11.89 9.70 12.68
CA PRO A 140 -11.70 8.75 13.77
C PRO A 140 -12.48 7.44 13.59
N HIS A 141 -13.58 7.44 12.82
CA HIS A 141 -14.33 6.23 12.47
C HIS A 141 -13.51 5.22 11.66
N PHE A 142 -12.52 5.68 10.88
CA PHE A 142 -11.49 4.83 10.28
C PHE A 142 -10.30 4.70 11.23
N SER A 143 -10.51 3.98 12.33
CA SER A 143 -9.46 3.55 13.24
C SER A 143 -9.55 2.05 13.43
N LEU A 144 -8.43 1.37 13.25
CA LEU A 144 -8.33 -0.10 13.27
C LEU A 144 -7.25 -0.52 14.26
N THR A 145 -7.37 -1.75 14.75
CA THR A 145 -6.33 -2.43 15.52
C THR A 145 -6.22 -3.89 15.09
N ILE A 146 -5.03 -4.46 15.22
CA ILE A 146 -4.83 -5.89 15.02
C ILE A 146 -5.64 -6.66 16.08
N ASP A 147 -6.44 -7.62 15.62
CA ASP A 147 -7.23 -8.48 16.49
C ASP A 147 -6.38 -9.62 17.05
N THR A 148 -5.84 -9.43 18.25
CA THR A 148 -4.96 -10.41 18.92
C THR A 148 -5.67 -11.70 19.36
N ARG A 149 -6.98 -11.82 19.13
CA ARG A 149 -7.75 -13.06 19.31
C ARG A 149 -7.64 -13.99 18.10
N GLU A 150 -7.19 -13.47 16.97
CA GLU A 150 -6.93 -14.19 15.73
C GLU A 150 -5.40 -14.34 15.51
N PRO A 151 -4.95 -15.23 14.61
CA PRO A 151 -3.54 -15.35 14.28
C PRO A 151 -2.93 -14.02 13.81
N HIS A 152 -1.73 -13.73 14.32
CA HIS A 152 -0.95 -12.52 14.05
C HIS A 152 0.54 -12.82 14.17
N ASP A 153 0.93 -14.06 13.85
CA ASP A 153 2.30 -14.52 13.87
C ASP A 153 3.07 -14.02 12.64
N VAL A 154 4.38 -13.92 12.80
CA VAL A 154 5.34 -13.54 11.76
C VAL A 154 6.13 -14.77 11.32
N ASP A 155 6.10 -15.02 10.03
CA ASP A 155 6.76 -16.14 9.36
C ASP A 155 8.29 -16.00 9.42
N GLU A 156 9.00 -17.08 9.14
CA GLU A 156 10.47 -17.12 9.23
C GLU A 156 11.17 -16.19 8.24
N ASP A 157 10.52 -15.89 7.11
CA ASP A 157 11.01 -14.94 6.12
C ASP A 157 10.69 -13.48 6.48
N GLY A 158 9.91 -13.24 7.54
CA GLY A 158 9.45 -11.93 7.98
C GLY A 158 8.12 -11.48 7.40
N SER A 159 7.37 -12.32 6.67
CA SER A 159 5.98 -12.00 6.29
C SER A 159 5.01 -12.15 7.46
N PHE A 160 3.89 -11.45 7.37
CA PHE A 160 2.78 -11.62 8.29
C PHE A 160 1.45 -11.33 7.60
N MET A 161 0.40 -11.96 8.12
CA MET A 161 -0.98 -11.60 7.85
C MET A 161 -1.74 -11.60 9.17
N ALA A 162 -2.48 -10.54 9.45
CA ALA A 162 -3.26 -10.43 10.68
C ALA A 162 -4.66 -9.85 10.41
N ALA A 163 -5.63 -10.23 11.25
CA ALA A 163 -6.96 -9.66 11.20
C ALA A 163 -6.97 -8.24 11.79
N LEU A 164 -7.75 -7.35 11.19
CA LEU A 164 -8.02 -6.00 11.67
C LEU A 164 -9.48 -5.90 12.12
N VAL A 165 -9.71 -5.16 13.21
CA VAL A 165 -11.05 -4.79 13.70
C VAL A 165 -11.12 -3.31 14.01
N GLY A 166 -12.31 -2.73 13.90
CA GLY A 166 -12.55 -1.33 14.25
C GLY A 166 -12.29 -1.04 15.74
N THR A 167 -11.54 0.03 16.03
CA THR A 167 -11.19 0.43 17.40
C THR A 167 -12.40 1.00 18.15
N ASN A 168 -13.27 1.74 17.45
CA ASN A 168 -14.45 2.36 18.06
C ASN A 168 -15.61 1.38 18.26
N ASN A 169 -15.77 0.43 17.34
CA ASN A 169 -16.78 -0.61 17.42
C ASN A 169 -16.25 -1.91 16.81
N ARG A 170 -15.76 -2.81 17.68
CA ARG A 170 -15.26 -4.12 17.25
C ARG A 170 -16.33 -5.03 16.65
N ALA A 171 -17.60 -4.74 16.88
CA ALA A 171 -18.72 -5.52 16.33
C ALA A 171 -19.18 -5.03 14.95
N ASP A 172 -18.61 -3.94 14.40
CA ASP A 172 -18.94 -3.47 13.06
C ASP A 172 -18.16 -4.28 12.00
N PRO A 173 -18.83 -5.17 11.24
CA PRO A 173 -18.16 -6.01 10.26
C PRO A 173 -17.58 -5.21 9.09
N LYS A 174 -18.08 -4.00 8.80
CA LYS A 174 -17.54 -3.17 7.71
C LYS A 174 -16.13 -2.65 7.99
N MET A 175 -15.79 -2.58 9.27
CA MET A 175 -14.45 -2.17 9.72
C MET A 175 -13.53 -3.36 9.96
N HIS A 176 -13.97 -4.58 9.64
CA HIS A 176 -13.13 -5.77 9.70
C HIS A 176 -12.34 -5.91 8.41
N GLY A 177 -11.11 -6.39 8.53
CA GLY A 177 -10.25 -6.57 7.37
C GLY A 177 -9.00 -7.36 7.70
N TYR A 178 -8.05 -7.25 6.80
CA TYR A 178 -6.74 -7.89 6.92
C TYR A 178 -5.64 -6.87 6.67
N ILE A 179 -4.55 -7.04 7.40
CA ILE A 179 -3.25 -6.46 7.09
C ILE A 179 -2.34 -7.59 6.60
N ASP A 180 -1.71 -7.39 5.45
CA ASP A 180 -0.73 -8.29 4.85
C ASP A 180 0.54 -7.50 4.59
N GLY A 181 1.66 -7.95 5.11
CA GLY A 181 2.91 -7.23 4.97
C GLY A 181 4.14 -8.08 5.27
N GLY A 182 5.27 -7.40 5.31
CA GLY A 182 6.53 -8.00 5.73
C GLY A 182 7.48 -6.99 6.33
N PHE A 183 8.48 -7.53 7.01
CA PHE A 183 9.63 -6.79 7.49
C PHE A 183 10.78 -6.88 6.48
N TYR A 184 11.49 -5.79 6.29
CA TYR A 184 12.53 -5.65 5.27
C TYR A 184 13.76 -4.90 5.80
N GLY A 185 14.87 -5.04 5.09
CA GLY A 185 16.17 -4.48 5.46
C GLY A 185 17.03 -5.50 6.20
N LYS A 186 18.29 -5.15 6.46
CA LYS A 186 19.28 -6.08 7.03
C LYS A 186 18.87 -6.61 8.41
N ASP A 187 18.23 -5.76 9.20
CA ASP A 187 17.80 -6.03 10.57
C ASP A 187 16.27 -5.98 10.72
N GLY A 188 15.53 -5.97 9.61
CA GLY A 188 14.08 -5.79 9.62
C GLY A 188 13.68 -4.37 10.05
N GLU A 189 14.46 -3.36 9.70
CA GLU A 189 14.22 -1.95 10.09
C GLU A 189 13.03 -1.29 9.37
N ILE A 190 12.44 -1.95 8.37
CA ILE A 190 11.32 -1.43 7.58
C ILE A 190 10.14 -2.39 7.66
N VAL A 191 8.93 -1.85 7.66
CA VAL A 191 7.70 -2.63 7.49
C VAL A 191 6.88 -2.05 6.35
N ALA A 192 6.34 -2.89 5.48
CA ALA A 192 5.52 -2.44 4.36
C ALA A 192 4.52 -3.51 3.94
N GLY A 193 3.40 -3.07 3.37
CA GLY A 193 2.36 -3.99 2.94
C GLY A 193 1.08 -3.30 2.49
N SER A 194 -0.01 -4.04 2.60
CA SER A 194 -1.35 -3.61 2.23
C SER A 194 -2.38 -3.95 3.30
N VAL A 195 -3.50 -3.23 3.24
CA VAL A 195 -4.68 -3.51 4.04
C VAL A 195 -5.90 -3.59 3.13
N ARG A 196 -6.89 -4.40 3.51
CA ARG A 196 -8.14 -4.52 2.78
C ARG A 196 -9.30 -4.91 3.69
N SER A 197 -10.49 -4.43 3.36
CA SER A 197 -11.73 -4.90 3.95
C SER A 197 -11.90 -6.41 3.77
N ARG A 198 -12.61 -7.04 4.71
CA ARG A 198 -12.76 -8.49 4.75
C ARG A 198 -13.67 -9.00 3.63
N ASP A 199 -14.82 -8.35 3.45
CA ASP A 199 -15.98 -8.96 2.79
C ASP A 199 -16.48 -8.23 1.53
N ASP A 200 -16.22 -6.93 1.36
CA ASP A 200 -16.97 -6.10 0.40
C ASP A 200 -16.13 -5.08 -0.41
N ASP A 201 -14.80 -5.15 -0.33
CA ASP A 201 -13.86 -4.20 -0.96
C ASP A 201 -14.21 -2.72 -0.65
N SER A 202 -14.88 -2.44 0.48
CA SER A 202 -15.33 -1.10 0.85
C SER A 202 -14.19 -0.16 1.22
N TRP A 203 -13.03 -0.70 1.55
CA TRP A 203 -11.80 0.03 1.80
C TRP A 203 -10.57 -0.83 1.54
N GLY A 204 -9.48 -0.18 1.14
CA GLY A 204 -8.18 -0.82 0.96
C GLY A 204 -7.06 0.22 0.91
N GLY A 205 -5.82 -0.23 1.03
CA GLY A 205 -4.70 0.68 1.03
C GLY A 205 -3.35 0.01 1.14
N VAL A 206 -2.32 0.85 1.15
CA VAL A 206 -0.91 0.46 1.23
C VAL A 206 -0.19 1.27 2.27
N PHE A 207 0.71 0.62 2.99
CA PHE A 207 1.44 1.25 4.07
C PHE A 207 2.94 0.99 3.98
N GLY A 208 3.68 1.87 4.63
CA GLY A 208 5.09 1.70 4.90
C GLY A 208 5.47 2.44 6.17
N GLY A 209 6.42 1.90 6.91
CA GLY A 209 6.91 2.46 8.17
C GLY A 209 8.33 2.02 8.48
N GLU A 210 8.94 2.72 9.42
CA GLU A 210 10.33 2.55 9.81
C GLU A 210 10.42 2.27 11.30
N LYS A 211 11.38 1.41 11.65
CA LYS A 211 11.72 1.08 13.03
C LYS A 211 12.12 2.36 13.78
N GLN A 212 11.60 2.50 14.99
CA GLN A 212 11.96 3.59 15.89
C GLN A 212 13.14 3.17 16.78
N GLU A 213 14.03 4.12 17.06
CA GLU A 213 15.13 3.97 18.03
C GLU A 213 14.63 3.89 19.48
#